data_AF-A0A0Q8P5T6-F1
#
_entry.id   AF-A0A0Q8P5T6-F1
#
_cell.length_a   1.000
_cell.length_b   1.000
_cell.length_c   1.000
_cell.angle_alpha   90.00
_cell.angle_beta   90.00
_cell.angle_gamma   90.00
#
_symmetry.space_group_name_H-M   'P 1'
#
loop_
_entity.id
_entity.type
_entity.pdbx_description
1 polymer ?
#
loop_
_entity_poly.entity_id
_entity_poly.type
_entity_poly.pdbx_seq_one_letter_code
_entity_poly.pdbx_strand_id
1 'polypeptide(L)'
;MADNDAVPGIGEGSAKVVSISIPEGTLLALREAAGTRGLSAFIATAMEKRLRDLATIEYLDQIEAEHGPSTPEEIKEVADIWAAAEQKEAQWRAAG
;
A
#
# COMPACT_ATOMS: atom_id res chain seq x y z
N MET A 1 -29.35 16.52 12.58
CA MET A 1 -27.94 16.29 12.21
C MET A 1 -27.62 14.91 12.74
N ALA A 2 -27.59 13.90 11.87
CA ALA A 2 -27.19 12.56 12.28
C ALA A 2 -25.66 12.56 12.33
N ASP A 3 -25.09 12.27 13.49
CA ASP A 3 -23.69 11.87 13.59
C ASP A 3 -23.51 10.65 12.69
N ASN A 4 -22.77 10.85 11.60
CA ASN A 4 -22.30 9.76 10.77
C ASN A 4 -21.18 9.10 11.56
N ASP A 5 -21.49 8.04 12.31
CA ASP A 5 -20.50 7.12 12.89
C ASP A 5 -19.79 6.40 11.73
N ALA A 6 -18.94 7.14 11.01
CA ALA A 6 -18.17 6.62 9.91
C ALA A 6 -17.15 5.62 10.46
N VAL A 7 -17.20 4.39 9.96
CA VAL A 7 -16.21 3.38 10.26
C VAL A 7 -14.84 3.89 9.79
N PRO A 8 -13.82 3.96 10.66
CA PRO A 8 -12.50 4.43 10.25
C PRO A 8 -11.91 3.58 9.13
N GLY A 9 -11.31 4.22 8.13
CA GLY A 9 -10.55 3.55 7.08
C GLY A 9 -9.23 2.96 7.58
N ILE A 10 -8.50 2.27 6.68
CA ILE A 10 -7.19 1.68 7.01
C ILE A 10 -6.21 2.77 7.45
N GLY A 11 -5.72 2.68 8.69
CA GLY A 11 -4.80 3.66 9.29
C GLY A 11 -5.48 4.89 9.90
N GLU A 12 -6.81 4.92 9.92
CA GLU A 12 -7.58 6.01 10.53
C GLU A 12 -8.05 5.65 11.95
N GLY A 13 -8.33 6.67 12.75
CA GLY A 13 -8.87 6.53 14.10
C GLY A 13 -7.83 6.42 15.22
N SER A 14 -8.31 6.26 16.45
CA SER A 14 -7.46 6.17 17.64
C SER A 14 -6.75 4.81 17.72
N ALA A 15 -5.46 4.82 18.06
CA ALA A 15 -4.70 3.60 18.28
C ALA A 15 -5.33 2.76 19.41
N LYS A 16 -5.48 1.46 19.17
CA LYS A 16 -5.96 0.49 20.17
C LYS A 16 -4.83 -0.49 20.51
N VAL A 17 -4.67 -0.79 21.79
CA VAL A 17 -3.71 -1.80 22.24
C VAL A 17 -4.30 -3.18 22.05
N VAL A 18 -3.58 -4.04 21.32
CA VAL A 18 -3.96 -5.44 21.09
C VAL A 18 -2.80 -6.33 21.50
N SER A 19 -3.08 -7.44 22.20
CA SER A 19 -2.08 -8.43 22.58
C SER A 19 -2.09 -9.58 21.58
N ILE A 20 -0.94 -9.90 21.01
CA ILE A 20 -0.75 -10.98 20.05
C ILE A 20 0.52 -11.77 20.41
N SER A 21 0.50 -13.08 20.18
CA SER A 21 1.69 -13.92 20.29
C SER A 21 2.52 -13.83 19.01
N ILE A 22 3.81 -13.58 19.16
CA ILE A 22 4.77 -13.49 18.05
C ILE A 22 5.96 -14.39 18.39
N PRO A 23 6.47 -15.21 17.44
CA PRO A 23 7.69 -15.98 17.66
C PRO A 23 8.84 -15.06 18.09
N GLU A 24 9.65 -15.50 19.04
CA GLU A 24 10.73 -14.68 19.63
C GLU A 24 11.70 -14.16 18.56
N GLY A 25 12.11 -15.01 17.61
CA GLY A 25 12.98 -14.61 16.50
C GLY A 25 12.38 -13.51 15.62
N THR A 26 11.06 -13.55 15.37
CA THR A 26 10.36 -12.51 14.61
C THR A 26 10.32 -11.21 15.41
N LEU A 27 10.07 -11.27 16.71
CA LEU A 27 10.06 -10.08 17.58
C LEU A 27 11.43 -9.40 17.60
N LEU A 28 12.53 -10.17 17.65
CA LEU A 28 13.89 -9.62 17.60
C LEU A 28 14.15 -8.90 16.26
N ALA A 29 13.84 -9.54 15.14
CA ALA A 29 13.99 -8.94 13.82
C ALA A 29 13.14 -7.66 13.65
N LEU A 30 11.92 -7.66 14.16
CA LEU A 30 11.05 -6.46 14.11
C LEU A 30 11.61 -5.32 14.96
N ARG A 31 12.21 -5.61 16.12
CA ARG A 31 12.83 -4.58 16.97
C ARG A 31 14.05 -3.97 16.32
N GLU A 32 14.88 -4.79 15.68
CA GLU A 32 16.03 -4.33 14.90
C GLU A 32 15.58 -3.43 13.74
N ALA A 33 14.61 -3.90 12.95
CA ALA A 33 14.08 -3.14 11.81
C ALA A 33 13.39 -1.83 12.22
N ALA A 34 12.69 -1.80 13.35
CA ALA A 34 12.00 -0.61 13.84
C ALA A 34 12.96 0.50 14.29
N GLY A 35 14.15 0.16 14.78
CA GLY A 35 15.16 1.10 15.25
C GLY A 35 14.59 2.17 16.19
N THR A 36 14.90 3.43 15.93
CA THR A 36 14.45 4.60 16.72
C THR A 36 12.98 4.96 16.50
N ARG A 37 12.33 4.44 15.46
CA ARG A 37 10.93 4.75 15.10
C ARG A 37 9.93 4.06 16.05
N GLY A 38 10.38 3.05 16.78
CA GLY A 38 9.58 2.31 17.74
C GLY A 38 8.76 1.20 17.09
N LEU A 39 8.69 0.06 17.78
CA LEU A 39 8.08 -1.18 17.27
C LEU A 39 6.61 -1.01 16.88
N SER A 40 5.82 -0.27 17.67
CA SER A 40 4.39 -0.10 17.41
C SER A 40 4.13 0.70 16.13
N ALA A 41 4.80 1.83 15.95
CA ALA A 41 4.66 2.66 14.75
C ALA A 41 5.16 1.93 13.49
N PHE A 42 6.23 1.15 13.64
CA PHE A 42 6.75 0.30 12.56
C PHE A 42 5.72 -0.75 12.13
N ILE A 43 5.18 -1.52 13.09
CA ILE A 43 4.17 -2.55 12.81
C ILE A 43 2.91 -1.93 12.24
N ALA A 44 2.41 -0.82 12.80
CA ALA A 44 1.21 -0.14 12.31
C ALA A 44 1.38 0.26 10.84
N THR A 45 2.48 0.93 10.49
CA THR A 45 2.77 1.33 9.11
C THR A 45 2.86 0.12 8.17
N ALA A 46 3.54 -0.95 8.61
CA ALA A 46 3.70 -2.17 7.82
C ALA A 46 2.35 -2.88 7.58
N MET A 47 1.49 -2.93 8.60
CA MET A 47 0.16 -3.53 8.52
C MET A 47 -0.79 -2.69 7.66
N GLU A 48 -0.78 -1.37 7.79
CA GLU A 48 -1.55 -0.47 6.93
C GLU A 48 -1.17 -0.66 5.47
N LYS A 49 0.13 -0.69 5.16
CA LYS A 49 0.60 -0.98 3.80
C LYS A 49 0.12 -2.34 3.34
N ARG A 50 0.26 -3.38 4.15
CA ARG A 50 -0.16 -4.74 3.78
C ARG A 50 -1.66 -4.82 3.50
N LEU A 51 -2.49 -4.17 4.32
CA LEU A 51 -3.94 -4.15 4.12
C LEU A 51 -4.33 -3.40 2.85
N ARG A 52 -3.68 -2.27 2.55
CA ARG A 52 -3.89 -1.53 1.30
C ARG A 52 -3.47 -2.35 0.09
N ASP A 53 -2.34 -3.05 0.17
CA ASP A 53 -1.86 -3.93 -0.90
C ASP A 53 -2.87 -5.09 -1.14
N LEU A 54 -3.40 -5.70 -0.08
CA LEU A 54 -4.43 -6.74 -0.19
C LEU A 54 -5.72 -6.23 -0.84
N ALA A 55 -6.22 -5.06 -0.41
CA ALA A 55 -7.40 -4.45 -1.00
C ALA A 55 -7.19 -4.10 -2.49
N THR A 56 -5.96 -3.70 -2.85
CA THR A 56 -5.61 -3.41 -4.25
C THR A 56 -5.61 -4.68 -5.09
N ILE A 57 -5.03 -5.77 -4.59
CA ILE A 57 -5.04 -7.07 -5.28
C ILE A 57 -6.48 -7.55 -5.49
N GLU A 58 -7.31 -7.51 -4.45
CA GLU A 58 -8.72 -7.91 -4.54
C GLU A 58 -9.48 -7.08 -5.60
N TYR A 59 -9.22 -5.78 -5.66
CA TYR A 59 -9.82 -4.92 -6.68
C TYR A 59 -9.34 -5.26 -8.09
N LEU A 60 -8.05 -5.56 -8.27
CA LEU A 60 -7.52 -5.98 -9.56
C LEU A 60 -8.11 -7.32 -10.00
N ASP A 61 -8.23 -8.28 -9.09
CA ASP A 61 -8.84 -9.59 -9.35
C ASP A 61 -10.30 -9.43 -9.82
N GLN A 62 -11.06 -8.49 -9.24
CA GLN A 62 -12.42 -8.18 -9.66
C GLN A 62 -12.47 -7.62 -11.09
N ILE A 63 -11.59 -6.66 -11.42
CA ILE A 63 -11.53 -6.08 -12.77
C ILE A 63 -11.14 -7.14 -13.81
N GLU A 64 -10.17 -7.99 -13.48
CA GLU A 64 -9.75 -9.09 -14.35
C GLU A 64 -10.85 -10.13 -14.53
N ALA A 65 -11.63 -10.43 -13.48
CA ALA A 65 -12.78 -11.32 -13.60
C ALA A 65 -13.88 -10.74 -14.51
N GLU A 66 -14.07 -9.41 -14.51
CA GLU A 66 -15.07 -8.73 -15.33
C GLU A 66 -14.64 -8.56 -16.79
N HIS A 67 -13.36 -8.29 -17.07
CA HIS A 67 -12.87 -7.88 -18.39
C HIS A 67 -11.92 -8.89 -19.05
N GLY A 68 -11.45 -9.88 -18.30
CA GLY A 68 -10.39 -10.80 -18.69
C GLY A 68 -8.98 -10.27 -18.36
N PRO A 69 -7.96 -11.14 -18.42
CA PRO A 69 -6.56 -10.75 -18.21
C PRO A 69 -6.09 -9.79 -19.29
N SER A 70 -5.25 -8.83 -18.91
CA SER A 70 -4.54 -7.99 -19.88
C SER A 70 -3.57 -8.81 -20.72
N THR A 71 -3.57 -8.57 -22.02
CA THR A 71 -2.65 -9.20 -22.97
C THR A 71 -1.24 -8.61 -22.86
N PRO A 72 -0.18 -9.35 -23.23
CA PRO A 72 1.18 -8.82 -23.29
C PRO A 72 1.32 -7.58 -24.17
N GLU A 73 0.55 -7.51 -25.26
CA GLU A 73 0.52 -6.38 -26.19
C GLU A 73 -0.09 -5.13 -25.53
N GLU A 74 -1.22 -5.26 -24.83
CA GLU A 74 -1.84 -4.16 -24.08
C GLU A 74 -0.93 -3.64 -22.96
N ILE A 75 -0.28 -4.55 -22.21
CA ILE A 75 0.67 -4.16 -21.16
C ILE A 75 1.83 -3.36 -21.76
N LYS A 76 2.35 -3.79 -22.92
CA LYS A 76 3.43 -3.09 -23.59
C LYS A 76 3.00 -1.69 -24.06
N GLU A 77 1.84 -1.57 -24.67
CA GLU A 77 1.31 -0.27 -25.13
C GLU A 77 1.18 0.72 -23.96
N VAL A 78 0.61 0.28 -22.85
CA VAL A 78 0.46 1.11 -21.64
C VAL A 78 1.83 1.48 -21.04
N ALA A 79 2.78 0.54 -21.00
CA ALA A 79 4.13 0.80 -20.50
C ALA A 79 4.87 1.85 -21.35
N ASP A 80 4.73 1.81 -22.68
CA ASP A 80 5.34 2.78 -23.59
C ASP A 80 4.75 4.19 -23.35
N ILE A 81 3.43 4.30 -23.12
CA ILE A 81 2.75 5.56 -22.79
C ILE A 81 3.27 6.12 -21.46
N TRP A 82 3.39 5.28 -20.44
CA TRP A 82 3.90 5.68 -19.12
C TRP A 82 5.35 6.17 -19.21
N ALA A 83 6.21 5.43 -19.89
CA ALA A 83 7.62 5.82 -20.06
C ALA A 83 7.76 7.17 -20.78
N ALA A 84 6.93 7.44 -21.79
CA ALA A 84 6.92 8.74 -22.47
C ALA A 84 6.47 9.88 -21.54
N ALA A 85 5.48 9.63 -20.67
CA ALA A 85 5.02 10.62 -19.69
C ALA A 85 6.11 10.95 -18.66
N GLU A 86 6.81 9.94 -18.12
CA GLU A 86 7.91 10.14 -17.17
C GLU A 86 9.06 10.94 -17.78
N GLN A 87 9.43 10.64 -19.03
CA GLN A 87 10.47 11.39 -19.75
C GLN A 87 10.09 12.86 -19.92
N LYS A 88 8.83 13.14 -20.26
CA LYS A 88 8.34 14.50 -20.40
C LYS A 88 8.38 15.26 -19.07
N GLU A 89 7.98 14.61 -17.97
CA GLU A 89 8.06 15.21 -16.64
C GLU A 89 9.52 15.49 -16.22
N ALA A 90 10.44 14.56 -16.47
CA ALA A 90 11.85 14.74 -16.20
C ALA A 90 12.44 15.94 -16.97
N GLN A 91 12.07 16.09 -18.25
CA GLN A 91 12.46 17.25 -19.05
C GLN A 91 11.94 18.56 -18.47
N TRP A 92 10.69 18.58 -18.00
CA TRP A 92 10.10 19.76 -17.37
C TRP A 92 10.82 20.13 -16.07
N ARG A 93 11.13 19.13 -15.22
CA ARG A 93 11.90 19.36 -13.98
C ARG A 93 13.33 19.83 -14.24
N ALA A 94 13.94 19.45 -15.36
CA ALA A 94 15.29 19.88 -15.73
C ALA A 94 15.32 21.30 -16.35
N ALA A 95 14.18 21.80 -16.84
CA ALA A 95 14.05 23.10 -17.48
C ALA A 95 13.59 24.23 -16.53
N GLY A 96 13.20 23.89 -15.29
CA GLY A 96 12.85 24.84 -14.21
C GLY A 96 13.93 24.89 -13.13
#